data_AF-R9JN12-F1
#
_entry.id   AF-R9JN12-F1
#
_cell.length_a   1.000
_cell.length_b   1.000
_cell.length_c   1.000
_cell.angle_alpha   90.00
_cell.angle_beta   90.00
_cell.angle_gamma   90.00
#
_symmetry.space_group_name_H-M   'P 1'
#
loop_
_entity.id
_entity.type
_entity.pdbx_description
1 polymer ?
#
loop_
_entity_poly.entity_id
_entity_poly.type
_entity_poly.pdbx_seq_one_letter_code
_entity_poly.pdbx_strand_id
1 'polypeptide(L)'
;MKKYFIDNICVMTDYMGGWSDQWIEIGWYDNRSHSYFNLDEVKEIYEKGEADNVGIREDESLYMKSKWLDARTAFSIICGIPFGVHSKNENLLVYAKKIGLVKDTPIPIQMYSGTKCLEIREDGLYTVKYILDKSKFFDPSVEFIEKICVGKIKRLKSRIYTYCHDGIEEEKYYFTCGDVRFDKDNLTLIIDKIPYEEVYKRELIDAIRNLDLEFLMSNSNLVNFSNVLAACHDWCRDHGQFHWIGDYHKEKEENSNVYWFDK
;
A
#
# COMPACT_ATOMS: atom_id res chain seq x y z
N MET A 1 4.92 -8.36 -35.61
CA MET A 1 5.45 -9.23 -34.53
C MET A 1 4.51 -9.11 -33.35
N LYS A 2 4.02 -10.21 -32.78
CA LYS A 2 3.08 -10.18 -31.65
C LYS A 2 3.72 -9.54 -30.40
N LYS A 3 2.92 -8.99 -29.49
CA LYS A 3 3.36 -8.51 -28.17
C LYS A 3 3.57 -9.71 -27.23
N TYR A 4 4.60 -9.66 -26.37
CA TYR A 4 4.89 -10.73 -25.41
C TYR A 4 4.98 -10.14 -24.00
N PHE A 5 3.86 -10.19 -23.29
CA PHE A 5 3.74 -9.65 -21.94
C PHE A 5 4.41 -10.58 -20.92
N ILE A 6 5.18 -10.03 -19.98
CA ILE A 6 5.93 -10.83 -18.99
C ILE A 6 5.76 -10.41 -17.53
N ASP A 7 5.35 -9.16 -17.28
CA ASP A 7 5.22 -8.61 -15.93
C ASP A 7 3.89 -7.86 -15.78
N ASN A 8 3.27 -8.04 -14.62
CA ASN A 8 2.17 -7.20 -14.15
C ASN A 8 2.72 -5.83 -13.75
N ILE A 9 2.02 -4.77 -14.13
CA ILE A 9 2.31 -3.41 -13.74
C ILE A 9 1.18 -2.90 -12.84
N CYS A 10 1.57 -2.49 -11.65
CA CYS A 10 0.64 -2.09 -10.62
C CYS A 10 0.87 -0.64 -10.19
N VAL A 11 -0.16 -0.05 -9.59
CA VAL A 11 -0.01 1.15 -8.75
C VAL A 11 -0.02 0.75 -7.30
N MET A 12 0.78 1.46 -6.53
CA MET A 12 0.88 1.30 -5.10
C MET A 12 -0.03 2.30 -4.40
N THR A 13 -1.01 1.84 -3.64
CA THR A 13 -1.90 2.75 -2.89
C THR A 13 -1.34 3.02 -1.49
N ASP A 14 -2.13 3.64 -0.60
CA ASP A 14 -1.77 3.86 0.80
C ASP A 14 -1.53 2.57 1.63
N TYR A 15 -1.60 1.37 1.02
CA TYR A 15 -1.46 0.06 1.69
C TYR A 15 -2.46 -0.18 2.83
N MET A 16 -3.64 0.45 2.77
CA MET A 16 -4.60 0.49 3.91
C MET A 16 -5.67 -0.61 3.87
N GLY A 17 -5.49 -1.62 3.01
CA GLY A 17 -6.36 -2.81 2.91
C GLY A 17 -5.61 -4.12 3.14
N GLY A 18 -6.28 -5.25 2.88
CA GLY A 18 -5.67 -6.58 2.88
C GLY A 18 -4.50 -6.65 1.88
N TRP A 19 -3.57 -7.60 2.05
CA TRP A 19 -2.36 -7.69 1.22
C TRP A 19 -2.66 -7.72 -0.29
N SER A 20 -3.79 -8.32 -0.69
CA SER A 20 -4.27 -8.37 -2.08
C SER A 20 -4.62 -7.01 -2.68
N ASP A 21 -4.96 -6.01 -1.85
CA ASP A 21 -5.54 -4.73 -2.30
C ASP A 21 -4.50 -3.60 -2.29
N GLN A 22 -3.25 -3.92 -1.93
CA GLN A 22 -2.17 -2.95 -1.77
C GLN A 22 -1.57 -2.52 -3.12
N TRP A 23 -1.66 -3.42 -4.10
CA TRP A 23 -1.22 -3.19 -5.47
C TRP A 23 -2.36 -3.43 -6.43
N ILE A 24 -2.78 -2.38 -7.12
CA ILE A 24 -3.85 -2.49 -8.11
C ILE A 24 -3.18 -2.62 -9.46
N GLU A 25 -3.43 -3.75 -10.12
CA GLU A 25 -2.95 -4.00 -11.48
C GLU A 25 -3.62 -3.01 -12.44
N ILE A 26 -2.81 -2.29 -13.22
CA ILE A 26 -3.29 -1.26 -14.16
C ILE A 26 -2.75 -1.44 -15.57
N GLY A 27 -1.87 -2.42 -15.79
CA GLY A 27 -1.31 -2.69 -17.10
C GLY A 27 -0.26 -3.80 -17.08
N TRP A 28 0.26 -4.14 -18.26
CA TRP A 28 1.31 -5.17 -18.45
C TRP A 28 2.51 -4.61 -19.21
N TYR A 29 3.68 -5.21 -19.00
CA TYR A 29 4.91 -4.87 -19.71
C TYR A 29 5.21 -5.87 -20.83
N ASP A 30 5.41 -5.35 -22.04
CA ASP A 30 5.85 -6.12 -23.20
C ASP A 30 7.38 -6.19 -23.25
N ASN A 31 7.91 -7.41 -23.19
CA ASN A 31 9.35 -7.65 -23.26
C ASN A 31 9.95 -7.30 -24.63
N ARG A 32 9.14 -7.32 -25.70
CA ARG A 32 9.63 -7.11 -27.07
C ARG A 32 9.80 -5.62 -27.39
N SER A 33 8.81 -4.78 -27.07
CA SER A 33 8.91 -3.33 -27.28
C SER A 33 9.44 -2.55 -26.08
N HIS A 34 9.67 -3.21 -24.94
CA HIS A 34 10.06 -2.57 -23.69
C HIS A 34 9.08 -1.45 -23.30
N SER A 35 7.79 -1.67 -23.53
CA SER A 35 6.73 -0.67 -23.30
C SER A 35 5.67 -1.19 -22.35
N TYR A 36 5.00 -0.26 -21.69
CA TYR A 36 3.89 -0.54 -20.80
C TYR A 36 2.57 -0.31 -21.53
N PHE A 37 1.61 -1.19 -21.29
CA PHE A 37 0.27 -1.15 -21.87
C PHE A 37 -0.74 -1.18 -20.75
N ASN A 38 -1.74 -0.30 -20.77
CA ASN A 38 -2.85 -0.40 -19.82
C ASN A 38 -3.74 -1.61 -20.15
N LEU A 39 -4.63 -1.99 -19.23
CA LEU A 39 -5.43 -3.20 -19.38
C LEU A 39 -6.42 -3.14 -20.57
N ASP A 40 -6.92 -1.96 -20.95
CA ASP A 40 -7.75 -1.82 -22.14
C ASP A 40 -6.94 -2.07 -23.42
N GLU A 41 -5.72 -1.53 -23.51
CA GLU A 41 -4.80 -1.75 -24.62
C GLU A 41 -4.40 -3.23 -24.73
N VAL A 42 -4.12 -3.88 -23.60
CA VAL A 42 -3.83 -5.32 -23.55
C VAL A 42 -5.01 -6.12 -24.11
N LYS A 43 -6.25 -5.77 -23.73
CA LYS A 43 -7.46 -6.43 -24.22
C LYS A 43 -7.62 -6.25 -25.72
N GLU A 44 -7.47 -5.03 -26.22
CA GLU A 44 -7.55 -4.75 -27.66
C GLU A 44 -6.50 -5.54 -28.47
N ILE A 45 -5.26 -5.63 -27.98
CA ILE A 45 -4.17 -6.39 -28.62
C ILE A 45 -4.48 -7.89 -28.61
N TYR A 46 -5.06 -8.40 -27.51
CA TYR A 46 -5.48 -9.80 -27.42
C TYR A 46 -6.60 -10.14 -28.41
N GLU A 47 -7.64 -9.30 -28.48
CA GLU A 47 -8.79 -9.48 -29.39
C GLU A 47 -8.39 -9.45 -30.87
N LYS A 48 -7.33 -8.70 -31.22
CA LYS A 48 -6.73 -8.70 -32.57
C LYS A 48 -5.88 -9.93 -32.88
N GLY A 49 -5.66 -10.82 -31.91
CA GLY A 49 -4.76 -11.97 -32.04
C GLY A 49 -3.28 -11.59 -32.05
N GLU A 50 -2.95 -10.37 -31.62
CA GLU A 50 -1.61 -9.80 -31.64
C GLU A 50 -0.85 -9.98 -30.32
N ALA A 51 -1.46 -10.62 -29.32
CA ALA A 51 -0.83 -10.96 -28.05
C ALA A 51 -0.32 -12.41 -28.01
N ASP A 52 0.88 -12.60 -27.47
CA ASP A 52 1.44 -13.88 -27.02
C ASP A 52 1.47 -13.91 -25.48
N ASN A 53 1.53 -15.12 -24.90
CA ASN A 53 1.54 -15.35 -23.45
C ASN A 53 0.29 -14.86 -22.68
N VAL A 54 -0.83 -14.64 -23.39
CA VAL A 54 -2.11 -14.22 -22.80
C VAL A 54 -3.13 -15.35 -22.90
N GLY A 55 -3.91 -15.53 -21.83
CA GLY A 55 -5.10 -16.36 -21.78
C GLY A 55 -6.29 -15.56 -21.26
N ILE A 56 -7.49 -16.14 -21.41
CA ILE A 56 -8.74 -15.61 -20.87
C ILE A 56 -9.32 -16.62 -19.89
N ARG A 57 -9.79 -16.15 -18.74
CA ARG A 57 -10.49 -16.96 -17.74
C ARG A 57 -11.97 -17.11 -18.12
N GLU A 58 -12.69 -17.94 -17.37
CA GLU A 58 -14.14 -18.14 -17.54
C GLU A 58 -14.95 -16.85 -17.30
N ASP A 59 -14.44 -15.93 -16.49
CA ASP A 59 -15.03 -14.62 -16.18
C ASP A 59 -14.64 -13.52 -17.19
N GLU A 60 -14.09 -13.90 -18.34
CA GLU A 60 -13.56 -13.01 -19.39
C GLU A 60 -12.36 -12.15 -18.98
N SER A 61 -11.82 -12.32 -17.77
CA SER A 61 -10.61 -11.61 -17.36
C SER A 61 -9.36 -12.17 -18.05
N LEU A 62 -8.46 -11.28 -18.44
CA LEU A 62 -7.19 -11.66 -19.05
C LEU A 62 -6.19 -12.06 -17.97
N TYR A 63 -5.35 -13.04 -18.29
CA TYR A 63 -4.21 -13.40 -17.45
C TYR A 63 -2.99 -13.73 -18.31
N MET A 64 -1.81 -13.50 -17.77
CA MET A 64 -0.56 -13.99 -18.37
C MET A 64 -0.37 -15.47 -18.04
N LYS A 65 -0.07 -16.29 -19.04
CA LYS A 65 0.15 -17.75 -18.88
C LYS A 65 1.42 -18.05 -18.07
N SER A 66 2.46 -17.24 -18.28
CA SER A 66 3.70 -17.26 -17.50
C SER A 66 4.07 -15.84 -17.05
N LYS A 67 4.44 -15.66 -15.79
CA LYS A 67 4.86 -14.37 -15.21
C LYS A 67 6.28 -14.47 -14.66
N TRP A 68 7.06 -13.39 -14.78
CA TRP A 68 8.43 -13.33 -14.23
C TRP A 68 8.47 -12.59 -12.91
N LEU A 69 7.80 -11.44 -12.84
CA LEU A 69 7.58 -10.70 -11.61
C LEU A 69 6.08 -10.62 -11.31
N ASP A 70 5.71 -10.91 -10.07
CA ASP A 70 4.32 -10.85 -9.63
C ASP A 70 3.80 -9.41 -9.53
N ALA A 71 4.67 -8.44 -9.27
CA ALA A 71 4.33 -7.02 -9.25
C ALA A 71 5.53 -6.12 -9.55
N ARG A 72 5.36 -5.18 -10.47
CA ARG A 72 6.23 -4.01 -10.66
C ARG A 72 5.41 -2.74 -10.49
N THR A 73 5.81 -1.89 -9.56
CA THR A 73 5.13 -0.63 -9.29
C THR A 73 5.48 0.42 -10.35
N ALA A 74 4.48 0.96 -11.04
CA ALA A 74 4.65 2.07 -11.97
C ALA A 74 4.79 3.41 -11.24
N PHE A 75 3.90 3.67 -10.28
CA PHE A 75 3.84 4.86 -9.46
C PHE A 75 2.93 4.62 -8.25
N SER A 76 2.90 5.57 -7.32
CA SER A 76 2.10 5.48 -6.10
C SER A 76 0.89 6.42 -6.16
N ILE A 77 -0.19 6.07 -5.47
CA ILE A 77 -1.38 6.90 -5.29
C ILE A 77 -1.63 7.05 -3.79
N ILE A 78 -1.49 8.28 -3.29
CA ILE A 78 -1.65 8.62 -1.87
C ILE A 78 -2.86 9.52 -1.74
N CYS A 79 -3.89 9.06 -1.01
CA CYS A 79 -5.14 9.79 -0.83
C CYS A 79 -5.75 10.22 -2.18
N GLY A 80 -5.71 9.33 -3.19
CA GLY A 80 -6.20 9.60 -4.54
C GLY A 80 -5.30 10.46 -5.43
N ILE A 81 -4.17 10.96 -4.93
CA ILE A 81 -3.22 11.79 -5.69
C ILE A 81 -2.03 10.94 -6.17
N PRO A 82 -1.63 11.00 -7.45
CA PRO A 82 -0.55 10.21 -7.98
C PRO A 82 0.81 10.86 -7.68
N PHE A 83 1.81 10.03 -7.38
CA PHE A 83 3.17 10.42 -7.05
C PHE A 83 4.19 9.49 -7.69
N GLY A 84 5.37 10.00 -8.02
CA GLY A 84 6.44 9.21 -8.67
C GLY A 84 6.12 8.82 -10.11
N VAL A 85 5.26 9.58 -10.80
CA VAL A 85 4.91 9.31 -12.19
C VAL A 85 6.08 9.66 -13.11
N HIS A 86 6.49 8.71 -13.94
CA HIS A 86 7.50 8.90 -14.99
C HIS A 86 6.82 9.00 -16.36
N SER A 87 7.47 9.67 -17.33
CA SER A 87 6.96 9.83 -18.71
C SER A 87 6.63 8.50 -19.41
N LYS A 88 7.35 7.42 -19.06
CA LYS A 88 7.08 6.07 -19.58
C LYS A 88 5.74 5.48 -19.11
N ASN A 89 5.11 6.07 -18.09
CA ASN A 89 3.91 5.57 -17.43
C ASN A 89 2.69 6.48 -17.70
N GLU A 90 2.73 7.35 -18.71
CA GLU A 90 1.65 8.30 -18.99
C GLU A 90 0.34 7.60 -19.38
N ASN A 91 0.39 6.57 -20.22
CA ASN A 91 -0.80 5.77 -20.59
C ASN A 91 -1.42 5.06 -19.38
N LEU A 92 -0.57 4.60 -18.46
CA LEU A 92 -0.96 4.00 -17.19
C LEU A 92 -1.64 5.01 -16.25
N LEU A 93 -1.15 6.25 -16.20
CA LEU A 93 -1.79 7.33 -15.45
C LEU A 93 -3.16 7.69 -16.04
N VAL A 94 -3.27 7.78 -17.37
CA VAL A 94 -4.55 8.03 -18.06
C VAL A 94 -5.57 6.95 -17.72
N TYR A 95 -5.15 5.69 -17.75
CA TYR A 95 -6.01 4.57 -17.35
C TYR A 95 -6.42 4.65 -15.88
N ALA A 96 -5.48 4.88 -14.95
CA ALA A 96 -5.77 5.02 -13.53
C ALA A 96 -6.77 6.15 -13.22
N LYS A 97 -6.73 7.25 -13.98
CA LYS A 97 -7.76 8.32 -13.94
C LYS A 97 -9.10 7.82 -14.46
N LYS A 98 -9.12 7.15 -15.61
CA LYS A 98 -10.34 6.60 -16.25
C LYS A 98 -11.10 5.66 -15.31
N ILE A 99 -10.39 4.77 -14.61
CA ILE A 99 -11.00 3.82 -13.65
C ILE A 99 -11.23 4.43 -12.26
N GLY A 100 -10.93 5.71 -12.07
CA GLY A 100 -11.29 6.47 -10.87
C GLY A 100 -10.38 6.29 -9.66
N LEU A 101 -9.19 5.69 -9.82
CA LEU A 101 -8.19 5.59 -8.74
C LEU A 101 -7.54 6.93 -8.44
N VAL A 102 -7.30 7.73 -9.48
CA VAL A 102 -6.76 9.09 -9.37
C VAL A 102 -7.89 10.10 -9.29
N LYS A 103 -7.76 11.05 -8.37
CA LYS A 103 -8.67 12.17 -8.12
C LYS A 103 -7.97 13.50 -8.33
N ASP A 104 -8.74 14.53 -8.62
CA ASP A 104 -8.23 15.90 -8.77
C ASP A 104 -7.88 16.55 -7.43
N THR A 105 -8.56 16.12 -6.36
CA THR A 105 -8.34 16.57 -4.99
C THR A 105 -8.07 15.40 -4.07
N PRO A 106 -7.23 15.56 -3.04
CA PRO A 106 -7.01 14.50 -2.06
C PRO A 106 -8.33 14.00 -1.45
N ILE A 107 -8.45 12.68 -1.32
CA ILE A 107 -9.58 12.02 -0.65
C ILE A 107 -9.09 11.37 0.66
N PRO A 108 -9.84 11.50 1.77
CA PRO A 108 -9.54 10.77 2.99
C PRO A 108 -9.60 9.26 2.77
N ILE A 109 -8.67 8.52 3.39
CA ILE A 109 -8.63 7.06 3.38
C ILE A 109 -8.95 6.55 4.77
N GLN A 110 -10.02 5.76 4.88
CA GLN A 110 -10.40 5.09 6.12
C GLN A 110 -9.39 3.99 6.45
N MET A 111 -8.89 4.01 7.68
CA MET A 111 -8.03 2.98 8.26
C MET A 111 -8.77 2.24 9.38
N TYR A 112 -8.12 1.27 10.04
CA TYR A 112 -8.77 0.47 11.09
C TYR A 112 -9.11 1.29 12.33
N SER A 113 -8.18 2.14 12.78
CA SER A 113 -8.27 2.93 14.01
C SER A 113 -8.51 4.42 13.75
N GLY A 114 -8.45 4.87 12.50
CA GLY A 114 -8.58 6.28 12.16
C GLY A 114 -8.76 6.54 10.67
N THR A 115 -8.54 7.79 10.26
CA THR A 115 -8.60 8.24 8.86
C THR A 115 -7.31 8.96 8.51
N LYS A 116 -6.67 8.58 7.40
CA LYS A 116 -5.54 9.30 6.83
C LYS A 116 -6.05 10.33 5.82
N CYS A 117 -5.54 11.54 5.91
CA CYS A 117 -5.78 12.63 4.98
C CYS A 117 -4.44 13.19 4.47
N LEU A 118 -4.48 13.72 3.25
CA LEU A 118 -3.39 14.46 2.63
C LEU A 118 -3.86 15.87 2.30
N GLU A 119 -3.03 16.86 2.60
CA GLU A 119 -3.25 18.25 2.23
C GLU A 119 -2.08 18.72 1.36
N ILE A 120 -2.40 19.36 0.23
CA ILE A 120 -1.44 19.98 -0.67
C ILE A 120 -1.35 21.46 -0.28
N ARG A 121 -0.17 21.90 0.16
CA ARG A 121 0.04 23.27 0.64
C ARG A 121 0.37 24.21 -0.53
N GLU A 122 0.13 25.50 -0.34
CA GLU A 122 0.47 26.54 -1.31
C GLU A 122 1.98 26.63 -1.60
N ASP A 123 2.81 26.23 -0.63
CA ASP A 123 4.28 26.21 -0.76
C ASP A 123 4.81 24.98 -1.53
N GLY A 124 3.92 24.15 -2.08
CA GLY A 124 4.28 22.95 -2.83
C GLY A 124 4.70 21.76 -1.96
N LEU A 125 4.64 21.89 -0.63
CA LEU A 125 4.85 20.81 0.32
C LEU A 125 3.51 20.14 0.70
N TYR A 126 3.60 19.07 1.46
CA TYR A 126 2.44 18.26 1.82
C TYR A 126 2.31 18.13 3.34
N THR A 127 1.07 17.98 3.80
CA THR A 127 0.77 17.64 5.19
C THR A 127 -0.01 16.34 5.21
N VAL A 128 0.46 15.36 5.98
CA VAL A 128 -0.32 14.16 6.27
C VAL A 128 -0.96 14.31 7.65
N LYS A 129 -2.27 14.09 7.72
CA LYS A 129 -3.03 14.04 8.97
C LYS A 129 -3.53 12.63 9.17
N TYR A 130 -3.36 12.09 10.37
CA TYR A 130 -3.95 10.82 10.77
C TYR A 130 -4.83 11.04 11.99
N ILE A 131 -6.14 10.98 11.76
CA ILE A 131 -7.19 11.34 12.72
C ILE A 131 -7.73 10.05 13.34
N LEU A 132 -7.50 9.85 14.64
CA LEU A 132 -8.03 8.67 15.32
C LEU A 132 -9.55 8.78 15.49
N ASP A 133 -10.23 7.67 15.26
CA ASP A 133 -11.67 7.58 15.46
C ASP A 133 -11.97 7.45 16.96
N LYS A 134 -12.39 8.55 17.60
CA LYS A 134 -12.70 8.61 19.03
C LYS A 134 -13.71 7.54 19.47
N SER A 135 -14.65 7.16 18.61
CA SER A 135 -15.67 6.17 18.94
C SER A 135 -15.09 4.77 19.17
N LYS A 136 -13.90 4.52 18.63
CA LYS A 136 -13.23 3.24 18.74
C LYS A 136 -12.47 3.09 20.05
N PHE A 137 -12.07 4.18 20.73
CA PHE A 137 -11.24 4.13 21.93
C PHE A 137 -12.05 4.31 23.22
N PHE A 138 -11.87 3.42 24.19
CA PHE A 138 -12.47 3.52 25.53
C PHE A 138 -11.42 4.07 26.51
N ASP A 139 -11.59 5.32 26.95
CA ASP A 139 -10.68 6.04 27.86
C ASP A 139 -9.18 5.99 27.47
N PRO A 140 -8.81 6.42 26.24
CA PRO A 140 -7.42 6.35 25.81
C PRO A 140 -6.55 7.35 26.58
N SER A 141 -5.39 6.90 27.06
CA SER A 141 -4.35 7.81 27.54
C SER A 141 -3.82 8.65 26.37
N VAL A 142 -4.29 9.90 26.28
CA VAL A 142 -3.91 10.85 25.22
C VAL A 142 -2.41 11.09 25.19
N GLU A 143 -1.75 11.15 26.34
CA GLU A 143 -0.30 11.30 26.45
C GLU A 143 0.45 10.10 25.86
N PHE A 144 -0.06 8.88 26.10
CA PHE A 144 0.52 7.67 25.53
C PHE A 144 0.37 7.62 24.01
N ILE A 145 -0.82 7.96 23.50
CA ILE A 145 -1.09 8.04 22.06
C ILE A 145 -0.17 9.07 21.39
N GLU A 146 -0.09 10.28 21.96
CA GLU A 146 0.81 11.32 21.46
C GLU A 146 2.25 10.81 21.38
N LYS A 147 2.74 10.18 22.45
CA LYS A 147 4.11 9.68 22.53
C LYS A 147 4.40 8.62 21.46
N ILE A 148 3.46 7.71 21.18
CA ILE A 148 3.60 6.71 20.12
C ILE A 148 3.57 7.35 18.73
N CYS A 149 2.54 8.16 18.46
CA CYS A 149 2.34 8.83 17.18
C CYS A 149 3.55 9.71 16.80
N VAL A 150 3.87 10.68 17.65
CA VAL A 150 4.96 11.63 17.41
C VAL A 150 6.30 10.93 17.50
N GLY A 151 6.49 10.05 18.47
CA GLY A 151 7.74 9.31 18.67
C GLY A 151 8.11 8.44 17.48
N LYS A 152 7.14 7.74 16.86
CA LYS A 152 7.42 6.89 15.70
C LYS A 152 7.87 7.69 14.49
N ILE A 153 7.20 8.79 14.17
CA ILE A 153 7.58 9.64 13.03
C ILE A 153 8.90 10.37 13.30
N LYS A 154 9.13 10.88 14.52
CA LYS A 154 10.42 11.50 14.88
C LYS A 154 11.58 10.51 14.78
N ARG A 155 11.39 9.26 15.20
CA ARG A 155 12.38 8.19 14.99
C ARG A 155 12.65 7.92 13.52
N LEU A 156 11.60 7.91 12.68
CA LEU A 156 11.77 7.73 11.24
C LEU A 156 12.57 8.88 10.63
N LYS A 157 12.25 10.12 10.99
CA LYS A 157 12.95 11.34 10.57
C LYS A 157 14.43 11.35 11.00
N SER A 158 14.78 10.72 12.12
CA SER A 158 16.16 10.66 12.62
C SER A 158 16.97 9.46 12.12
N ARG A 159 16.38 8.56 11.32
CA ARG A 159 17.12 7.43 10.76
C ARG A 159 17.96 7.89 9.58
N ILE A 160 19.22 7.49 9.60
CA ILE A 160 20.21 7.78 8.56
C ILE A 160 20.64 6.45 7.93
N TYR A 161 20.90 6.44 6.63
CA TYR A 161 21.56 5.36 5.92
C TYR A 161 22.76 5.88 5.14
N THR A 162 23.73 4.99 4.93
CA THR A 162 24.88 5.24 4.08
C THR A 162 24.51 4.86 2.64
N TYR A 163 24.66 5.81 1.73
CA TYR A 163 24.50 5.62 0.30
C TYR A 163 25.88 5.72 -0.37
N CYS A 164 26.32 4.63 -1.01
CA CYS A 164 27.60 4.58 -1.70
C CYS A 164 27.35 4.64 -3.22
N HIS A 165 27.92 5.64 -3.90
CA HIS A 165 27.92 5.70 -5.37
C HIS A 165 29.24 6.29 -5.86
N ASP A 166 29.78 5.76 -6.96
CA ASP A 166 31.02 6.26 -7.59
C ASP A 166 32.23 6.39 -6.64
N GLY A 167 32.29 5.58 -5.58
CA GLY A 167 33.33 5.63 -4.55
C GLY A 167 33.14 6.74 -3.50
N ILE A 168 32.01 7.47 -3.54
CA ILE A 168 31.60 8.45 -2.54
C ILE A 168 30.61 7.79 -1.58
N GLU A 169 30.83 7.97 -0.27
CA GLU A 169 29.89 7.58 0.78
C GLU A 169 29.18 8.83 1.32
N GLU A 170 27.85 8.86 1.22
CA GLU A 170 27.01 9.94 1.73
C GLU A 170 26.04 9.43 2.79
N GLU A 171 25.88 10.16 3.88
CA GLU A 171 24.83 9.91 4.85
C GLU A 171 23.53 10.62 4.42
N LYS A 172 22.44 9.86 4.28
CA LYS A 172 21.12 10.38 3.90
C LYS A 172 20.07 10.00 4.93
N TYR A 173 19.11 10.90 5.15
CA TYR A 173 17.95 10.60 5.99
C TYR A 173 16.98 9.70 5.23
N TYR A 174 16.41 8.71 5.91
CA TYR A 174 15.34 7.88 5.32
C TYR A 174 14.09 8.68 4.98
N PHE A 175 13.78 9.68 5.81
CA PHE A 175 12.59 10.50 5.69
C PHE A 175 12.86 11.92 6.17
N THR A 176 12.33 12.91 5.45
CA THR A 176 12.40 14.31 5.87
C THR A 176 11.02 14.95 5.89
N CYS A 177 10.80 15.81 6.88
CA CYS A 177 9.61 16.64 7.03
C CYS A 177 9.91 17.81 7.97
N GLY A 178 9.00 18.78 8.03
CA GLY A 178 9.04 19.88 8.99
C GLY A 178 8.64 19.42 10.40
N ASP A 179 7.52 19.96 10.89
CA ASP A 179 7.05 19.72 12.24
C ASP A 179 6.22 18.43 12.35
N VAL A 180 6.31 17.77 13.50
CA VAL A 180 5.54 16.57 13.84
C VAL A 180 4.92 16.80 15.20
N ARG A 181 3.59 16.92 15.23
CA ARG A 181 2.83 17.24 16.43
C ARG A 181 1.57 16.40 16.54
N PHE A 182 1.03 16.33 17.74
CA PHE A 182 -0.25 15.68 18.02
C PHE A 182 -1.23 16.72 18.53
N ASP A 183 -2.36 16.86 17.84
CA ASP A 183 -3.50 17.64 18.29
C ASP A 183 -4.31 16.77 19.26
N LYS A 184 -4.21 17.07 20.55
CA LYS A 184 -4.85 16.31 21.64
C LYS A 184 -6.37 16.43 21.60
N ASP A 185 -6.89 17.59 21.23
CA ASP A 185 -8.33 17.86 21.23
C ASP A 185 -9.02 17.08 20.12
N ASN A 186 -8.34 16.89 18.99
CA ASN A 186 -8.85 16.17 17.82
C ASN A 186 -8.27 14.76 17.64
N LEU A 187 -7.45 14.27 18.58
CA LEU A 187 -6.68 13.03 18.47
C LEU A 187 -6.03 12.83 17.09
N THR A 188 -5.35 13.88 16.60
CA THR A 188 -4.82 13.91 15.25
C THR A 188 -3.30 14.02 15.25
N LEU A 189 -2.62 13.03 14.66
CA LEU A 189 -1.21 13.16 14.30
C LEU A 189 -1.09 14.04 13.05
N ILE A 190 -0.23 15.06 13.12
CA ILE A 190 0.04 15.98 12.01
C ILE A 190 1.54 15.88 11.68
N ILE A 191 1.83 15.49 10.44
CA ILE A 191 3.18 15.44 9.86
C ILE A 191 3.22 16.53 8.78
N ASP A 192 3.89 17.63 9.07
CA ASP A 192 3.83 18.85 8.24
C ASP A 192 5.07 19.05 7.38
N LYS A 193 4.91 19.81 6.29
CA LYS A 193 5.99 20.22 5.37
C LYS A 193 6.80 19.03 4.84
N ILE A 194 6.11 18.04 4.30
CA ILE A 194 6.71 16.85 3.67
C ILE A 194 7.04 17.21 2.21
N PRO A 195 8.29 17.05 1.75
CA PRO A 195 8.66 17.18 0.34
C PRO A 195 7.97 16.15 -0.57
N TYR A 196 7.78 16.47 -1.85
CA TYR A 196 7.10 15.60 -2.81
C TYR A 196 7.68 14.17 -2.85
N GLU A 197 9.01 14.07 -2.91
CA GLU A 197 9.78 12.83 -2.97
C GLU A 197 9.66 11.96 -1.71
N GLU A 198 9.15 12.52 -0.61
CA GLU A 198 9.01 11.85 0.68
C GLU A 198 7.59 11.32 0.93
N VAL A 199 6.56 11.95 0.33
CA VAL A 199 5.13 11.64 0.61
C VAL A 199 4.78 10.19 0.28
N TYR A 200 5.33 9.68 -0.82
CA TYR A 200 5.01 8.37 -1.36
C TYR A 200 6.06 7.31 -1.07
N LYS A 201 7.05 7.63 -0.21
CA LYS A 201 8.03 6.66 0.25
C LYS A 201 7.34 5.62 1.12
N ARG A 202 7.75 4.37 0.91
CA ARG A 202 7.25 3.21 1.64
C ARG A 202 7.41 3.40 3.15
N GLU A 203 8.51 3.99 3.59
CA GLU A 203 8.83 4.18 5.00
C GLU A 203 7.78 5.01 5.74
N LEU A 204 7.30 6.10 5.13
CA LEU A 204 6.24 6.93 5.70
C LEU A 204 4.90 6.18 5.72
N ILE A 205 4.57 5.51 4.61
CA ILE A 205 3.31 4.77 4.47
C ILE A 205 3.25 3.63 5.49
N ASP A 206 4.30 2.82 5.58
CA ASP A 206 4.44 1.72 6.53
C ASP A 206 4.46 2.24 7.98
N ALA A 207 5.05 3.41 8.26
CA ALA A 207 5.00 3.99 9.59
C ALA A 207 3.57 4.30 10.05
N ILE A 208 2.74 4.90 9.18
CA ILE A 208 1.33 5.21 9.48
C ILE A 208 0.50 3.94 9.57
N ARG A 209 0.67 3.00 8.63
CA ARG A 209 -0.01 1.70 8.67
C ARG A 209 0.30 0.93 9.95
N ASN A 210 1.56 0.89 10.37
CA ASN A 210 1.95 0.22 11.60
C ASN A 210 1.41 0.93 12.85
N LEU A 211 1.26 2.26 12.84
CA LEU A 211 0.57 2.98 13.92
C LEU A 211 -0.89 2.54 14.02
N ASP A 212 -1.58 2.51 12.88
CA ASP A 212 -2.99 2.13 12.81
C ASP A 212 -3.24 0.71 13.35
N LEU A 213 -2.37 -0.24 13.00
CA LEU A 213 -2.40 -1.60 13.52
C LEU A 213 -2.04 -1.69 15.01
N GLU A 214 -1.02 -0.94 15.46
CA GLU A 214 -0.68 -0.88 16.89
C GLU A 214 -1.84 -0.33 17.73
N PHE A 215 -2.55 0.68 17.23
CA PHE A 215 -3.73 1.20 17.90
C PHE A 215 -4.87 0.21 17.92
N LEU A 216 -5.10 -0.49 16.81
CA LEU A 216 -6.09 -1.56 16.72
C LEU A 216 -5.80 -2.66 17.74
N MET A 217 -4.54 -3.10 17.85
CA MET A 217 -4.09 -4.09 18.84
C MET A 217 -4.18 -3.55 20.27
N SER A 218 -3.86 -2.28 20.53
CA SER A 218 -3.93 -1.71 21.88
C SER A 218 -5.36 -1.62 22.44
N ASN A 219 -6.37 -1.89 21.61
CA ASN A 219 -7.77 -1.73 21.93
C ASN A 219 -8.47 -3.08 22.07
N SER A 220 -8.57 -3.57 23.31
CA SER A 220 -9.21 -4.84 23.63
C SER A 220 -10.70 -4.92 23.24
N ASN A 221 -11.34 -3.78 22.96
CA ASN A 221 -12.75 -3.73 22.54
C ASN A 221 -12.93 -3.82 21.02
N LEU A 222 -11.89 -3.52 20.23
CA LEU A 222 -11.92 -3.64 18.76
C LEU A 222 -11.42 -5.01 18.29
N VAL A 223 -10.52 -5.64 19.06
CA VAL A 223 -9.87 -6.88 18.67
C VAL A 223 -10.07 -7.95 19.73
N ASN A 224 -10.80 -9.01 19.36
CA ASN A 224 -10.67 -10.28 20.04
C ASN A 224 -9.33 -10.92 19.62
N PHE A 225 -8.31 -10.78 20.47
CA PHE A 225 -6.95 -11.27 20.21
C PHE A 225 -6.88 -12.76 19.90
N SER A 226 -7.84 -13.55 20.41
CA SER A 226 -8.01 -14.96 20.08
C SER A 226 -8.23 -15.15 18.57
N ASN A 227 -9.02 -14.26 17.96
CA ASN A 227 -9.37 -14.31 16.54
C ASN A 227 -8.20 -13.83 15.66
N VAL A 228 -7.40 -12.87 16.11
CA VAL A 228 -6.21 -12.42 15.35
C VAL A 228 -5.11 -13.47 15.35
N LEU A 229 -4.82 -14.09 16.50
CA LEU A 229 -3.87 -15.19 16.55
C LEU A 229 -4.35 -16.40 15.75
N ALA A 230 -5.65 -16.75 15.85
CA ALA A 230 -6.24 -17.81 15.04
C ALA A 230 -6.18 -17.48 13.54
N ALA A 231 -6.47 -16.24 13.14
CA ALA A 231 -6.42 -15.83 11.73
C ALA A 231 -4.98 -15.78 11.19
N CYS A 232 -4.01 -15.33 11.98
CA CYS A 232 -2.59 -15.42 11.60
C CYS A 232 -2.14 -16.88 11.48
N HIS A 233 -2.59 -17.74 12.38
CA HIS A 233 -2.33 -19.18 12.34
C HIS A 233 -2.96 -19.83 11.09
N ASP A 234 -4.21 -19.51 10.78
CA ASP A 234 -4.93 -20.01 9.61
C ASP A 234 -4.35 -19.47 8.30
N TRP A 235 -3.93 -18.20 8.26
CA TRP A 235 -3.24 -17.64 7.09
C TRP A 235 -1.90 -18.33 6.82
N CYS A 236 -1.09 -18.55 7.87
CA CYS A 236 0.15 -19.31 7.78
C CYS A 236 -0.10 -20.75 7.32
N ARG A 237 -1.16 -21.41 7.80
CA ARG A 237 -1.57 -22.74 7.35
C ARG A 237 -1.95 -22.73 5.86
N ASP A 238 -2.83 -21.83 5.46
CA ASP A 238 -3.46 -21.84 4.13
C ASP A 238 -2.50 -21.41 3.01
N HIS A 239 -1.44 -20.66 3.34
CA HIS A 239 -0.36 -20.31 2.41
C HIS A 239 0.84 -21.27 2.49
N GLY A 240 0.67 -22.45 3.09
CA GLY A 240 1.69 -23.49 3.13
C GLY A 240 2.89 -23.19 4.04
N GLN A 241 2.75 -22.20 4.93
CA GLN A 241 3.78 -21.80 5.91
C GLN A 241 3.60 -22.52 7.25
N PHE A 242 2.97 -23.70 7.27
CA PHE A 242 2.73 -24.53 8.47
C PHE A 242 4.00 -24.85 9.27
N HIS A 243 5.16 -24.86 8.60
CA HIS A 243 6.45 -25.07 9.22
C HIS A 243 6.86 -23.95 10.21
N TRP A 244 6.34 -22.72 10.05
CA TRP A 244 6.62 -21.61 10.96
C TRP A 244 5.78 -21.64 12.24
N ILE A 245 4.69 -22.41 12.24
CA ILE A 245 3.73 -22.48 13.36
C ILE A 245 3.72 -23.85 14.05
N GLY A 246 4.57 -24.79 13.63
CA GLY A 246 4.73 -26.09 14.30
C GLY A 246 3.66 -27.14 13.96
N ASP A 247 2.79 -26.87 12.99
CA ASP A 247 1.63 -27.72 12.66
C ASP A 247 1.96 -28.76 11.56
N TYR A 248 3.08 -29.48 11.75
CA TYR A 248 3.70 -30.36 10.74
C TYR A 248 2.89 -31.61 10.37
N HIS A 249 1.79 -31.92 11.07
CA HIS A 249 1.13 -33.24 11.00
C HIS A 249 -0.41 -33.21 10.95
N LYS A 250 -1.05 -32.05 10.76
CA LYS A 250 -2.50 -32.03 10.58
C LYS A 250 -2.84 -32.17 9.10
N GLU A 251 -3.46 -33.29 8.76
CA GLU A 251 -4.05 -33.54 7.43
C GLU A 251 -4.93 -32.36 7.02
N LYS A 252 -4.89 -32.01 5.74
CA LYS A 252 -5.78 -31.00 5.13
C LYS A 252 -7.23 -31.44 5.37
N GLU A 253 -7.88 -30.93 6.40
CA GLU A 253 -9.33 -30.90 6.40
C GLU A 253 -9.73 -29.93 5.28
N GLU A 254 -10.47 -30.44 4.28
CA GLU A 254 -10.88 -29.74 3.05
C GLU A 254 -11.79 -28.51 3.29
N ASN A 255 -11.99 -28.09 4.54
CA ASN A 255 -12.81 -26.96 4.93
C ASN A 255 -11.96 -25.84 5.56
N SER A 256 -10.97 -25.30 4.84
CA SER A 256 -10.43 -23.98 5.17
C SER A 256 -11.55 -22.94 4.97
N ASN A 257 -12.23 -22.63 6.06
CA ASN A 257 -13.28 -21.63 6.17
C ASN A 257 -12.65 -20.31 6.63
N VAL A 258 -11.86 -19.67 5.78
CA VAL A 258 -11.43 -18.28 6.04
C VAL A 258 -12.61 -17.35 5.71
N TYR A 259 -13.57 -17.31 6.63
CA TYR A 259 -14.59 -16.28 6.70
C TYR A 259 -14.00 -15.06 7.41
N TRP A 260 -13.56 -14.05 6.65
CA TRP A 260 -13.30 -12.74 7.22
C TRP A 260 -14.63 -11.99 7.32
N PHE A 261 -14.93 -11.52 8.54
CA PHE A 261 -16.12 -10.78 9.00
C PHE A 261 -17.43 -11.58 9.00
N ASP A 262 -17.87 -11.98 10.19
CA ASP A 262 -19.29 -12.20 10.44
C ASP A 262 -19.92 -10.89 10.96
N LYS A 263 -20.92 -10.44 10.19
CA LYS A 263 -21.98 -9.43 10.36
C LYS A 263 -21.94 -8.43 11.53
#